data_AF-A0A951S7H1-F1
#
_entry.id   AF-A0A951S7H1-F1
#
_cell.length_a   1.000
_cell.length_b   1.000
_cell.length_c   1.000
_cell.angle_alpha   90.00
_cell.angle_beta   90.00
_cell.angle_gamma   90.00
#
_symmetry.space_group_name_H-M   'P 1'
#
loop_
_entity.id
_entity.type
_entity.pdbx_description
1 polymer ?
#
loop_
_entity_poly.entity_id
_entity_poly.type
_entity_poly.pdbx_seq_one_letter_code
_entity_poly.pdbx_strand_id
1 'polypeptide(L)'
;TTDSVVVWSRFYTRLGASSDNIPSNDTLWQATYFGNYYAYDDGTAEAGYAIENSPGKVALRYPLIKPDSIYGIAVYFNRGKQDVSELPFSLMVWKKIELTTEEELLRIPAHAIYFNERNRFYYVHFAEPIYAENEIYIGWEQNSIFPLNVGLDLNFKIDEKYAPNTEMQYNVQGLWQTTQLNGALMMRPIVGKWIEPVVGVNETNVAELNVLVYPNPANNYLNIKAENPLEIEVYDVSGRKLIAVENTKQIDVSILPDGFYFVKILDRKTNLQTIKKVIIQKNE
;
A
#
# COMPACT_ATOMS: atom_id res chain seq x y z
N THR A 1 -0.33 9.44 -10.59
CA THR A 1 0.41 10.29 -11.53
C THR A 1 1.38 11.13 -10.73
N THR A 2 2.65 10.80 -10.88
CA THR A 2 3.81 11.22 -10.10
C THR A 2 4.14 12.70 -10.34
N ASP A 3 3.82 13.55 -9.38
CA ASP A 3 4.31 14.93 -9.33
C ASP A 3 5.66 14.96 -8.59
N SER A 4 6.61 14.18 -9.11
CA SER A 4 7.96 14.08 -8.58
C SER A 4 8.93 14.74 -9.54
N VAL A 5 9.62 15.80 -9.10
CA VAL A 5 10.65 16.48 -9.90
C VAL A 5 12.01 15.98 -9.45
N VAL A 6 12.84 15.52 -10.38
CA VAL A 6 14.23 15.17 -10.08
C VAL A 6 15.13 16.27 -10.61
N VAL A 7 15.87 16.93 -9.72
CA VAL A 7 16.88 17.92 -10.08
C VAL A 7 18.24 17.24 -10.06
N TRP A 8 18.95 17.30 -11.18
CA TRP A 8 20.32 16.80 -11.29
C TRP A 8 21.30 17.95 -11.13
N SER A 9 22.08 17.92 -10.04
CA SER A 9 23.21 18.81 -9.82
C SER A 9 24.47 18.16 -10.37
N ARG A 10 25.19 18.90 -11.24
CA ARG A 10 26.44 18.44 -11.85
C ARG A 10 27.60 19.28 -11.31
N PHE A 11 28.57 18.62 -10.69
CA PHE A 11 29.78 19.26 -10.18
C PHE A 11 31.01 18.81 -10.97
N TYR A 12 31.90 19.76 -11.25
CA TYR A 12 33.17 19.50 -11.92
C TYR A 12 34.30 19.71 -10.93
N THR A 13 35.08 18.66 -10.66
CA THR A 13 36.27 18.76 -9.82
C THR A 13 37.49 18.87 -10.73
N ARG A 14 38.11 20.06 -10.79
CA ARG A 14 39.37 20.25 -11.49
C ARG A 14 40.52 20.36 -10.50
N LEU A 15 41.35 19.32 -10.40
CA LEU A 15 42.66 19.41 -9.76
C LEU A 15 43.68 19.87 -10.81
N GLY A 16 44.47 20.89 -10.49
CA GLY A 16 45.27 21.64 -11.46
C GLY A 16 46.43 20.87 -12.12
N ALA A 17 46.75 21.34 -13.33
CA ALA A 17 48.03 21.29 -14.05
C ALA A 17 48.61 19.94 -14.53
N SER A 18 47.80 18.93 -14.84
CA SER A 18 48.23 17.85 -15.73
C SER A 18 47.30 17.76 -16.94
N SER A 19 47.87 17.45 -18.11
CA SER A 19 47.19 17.43 -19.41
C SER A 19 46.24 16.24 -19.61
N ASP A 20 45.74 15.66 -18.52
CA ASP A 20 44.80 14.54 -18.57
C ASP A 20 43.39 15.10 -18.39
N ASN A 21 42.71 15.29 -19.52
CA ASN A 21 41.39 15.93 -19.59
C ASN A 21 40.38 14.83 -19.93
N ILE A 22 40.08 13.97 -18.94
CA ILE A 22 39.06 12.92 -19.05
C ILE A 22 37.81 13.37 -18.29
N PRO A 23 36.91 14.16 -18.92
CA PRO A 23 35.74 14.72 -18.24
C PRO A 23 34.74 13.68 -17.72
N SER A 24 34.88 12.40 -18.09
CA SER A 24 34.07 11.29 -17.56
C SER A 24 34.45 10.89 -16.12
N ASN A 25 35.68 11.19 -15.69
CA ASN A 25 36.18 10.93 -14.33
C ASN A 25 35.93 12.12 -13.39
N ASP A 26 35.95 13.33 -13.93
CA ASP A 26 35.92 14.57 -13.14
C ASP A 26 34.50 15.16 -12.90
N THR A 27 33.46 14.36 -13.13
CA THR A 27 32.05 14.78 -13.00
C THR A 27 31.35 14.01 -11.91
N LEU A 28 30.96 14.70 -10.83
CA LEU A 28 30.03 14.17 -9.83
C LEU A 28 28.59 14.55 -10.21
N TRP A 29 27.69 13.58 -10.19
CA TRP A 29 26.25 13.78 -10.38
C TRP A 29 25.53 13.54 -9.06
N GLN A 30 24.68 14.49 -8.65
CA GLN A 30 23.82 14.34 -7.49
C GLN A 30 22.37 14.56 -7.91
N ALA A 31 21.52 13.54 -7.72
CA ALA A 31 20.09 13.64 -7.93
C ALA A 31 19.40 14.09 -6.64
N THR A 32 18.57 15.13 -6.73
CA THR A 32 17.66 15.56 -5.66
C THR A 32 16.24 15.27 -6.11
N TYR A 33 15.55 14.40 -5.38
CA TYR A 33 14.18 14.01 -5.65
C TYR A 33 13.22 14.91 -4.85
N PHE A 34 12.44 15.74 -5.53
CA PHE A 34 11.31 16.46 -4.96
C PHE A 34 10.07 15.60 -5.11
N GLY A 35 9.75 14.83 -4.07
CA GLY A 35 8.52 14.06 -4.01
C GLY A 35 7.36 14.88 -3.44
N ASN A 36 6.17 14.33 -3.55
CA ASN A 36 4.95 14.78 -2.89
C ASN A 36 4.91 14.35 -1.41
N TYR A 37 6.06 14.39 -0.73
CA TYR A 37 6.19 13.96 0.66
C TYR A 37 7.36 14.68 1.34
N TYR A 38 7.29 14.79 2.66
CA TYR A 38 8.45 15.18 3.47
C TYR A 38 9.19 13.92 3.94
N ALA A 39 10.51 13.98 4.00
CA ALA A 39 11.35 12.89 4.47
C ALA A 39 12.64 13.44 5.09
N TYR A 40 13.07 12.83 6.18
CA TYR A 40 14.44 12.98 6.70
C TYR A 40 15.37 11.88 6.20
N ASP A 41 14.80 10.79 5.68
CA ASP A 41 15.51 9.61 5.22
C ASP A 41 15.82 9.66 3.70
N ASP A 42 16.86 8.94 3.28
CA ASP A 42 17.29 8.84 1.88
C ASP A 42 16.59 7.73 1.08
N GLY A 43 15.66 7.02 1.71
CA GLY A 43 14.94 5.89 1.12
C GLY A 43 15.62 4.54 1.30
N THR A 44 16.69 4.46 2.08
CA THR A 44 17.32 3.21 2.46
C THR A 44 17.42 3.07 3.98
N ALA A 45 17.13 1.87 4.49
CA ALA A 45 17.28 1.58 5.92
C ALA A 45 18.60 0.85 6.18
N GLU A 46 19.36 1.30 7.17
CA GLU A 46 20.50 0.56 7.72
C GLU A 46 20.12 -0.21 9.00
N ALA A 47 19.10 0.25 9.71
CA ALA A 47 18.63 -0.34 10.95
C ALA A 47 17.10 -0.34 11.02
N GLY A 48 16.56 -0.89 12.10
CA GLY A 48 15.15 -0.77 12.43
C GLY A 48 14.98 -0.28 13.85
N TYR A 49 13.91 0.47 14.08
CA TYR A 49 13.54 1.05 15.36
C TYR A 49 12.20 0.48 15.82
N ALA A 50 12.14 0.06 17.07
CA ALA A 50 10.94 -0.48 17.71
C ALA A 50 10.91 -0.14 19.21
N ILE A 51 9.71 -0.08 19.79
CA ILE A 51 9.53 -0.11 21.24
C ILE A 51 9.37 -1.58 21.64
N GLU A 52 10.34 -2.18 22.32
CA GLU A 52 10.34 -3.62 22.56
C GLU A 52 9.73 -4.06 23.91
N ASN A 53 9.81 -3.22 24.94
CA ASN A 53 9.54 -3.63 26.34
C ASN A 53 8.35 -2.91 26.99
N SER A 54 7.57 -2.16 26.22
CA SER A 54 6.42 -1.40 26.71
C SER A 54 5.43 -1.13 25.58
N PRO A 55 4.13 -1.00 25.88
CA PRO A 55 3.23 -0.20 25.06
C PRO A 55 3.75 1.23 25.00
N GLY A 56 3.47 1.93 23.90
CA GLY A 56 3.94 3.29 23.74
C GLY A 56 3.66 3.87 22.37
N LYS A 57 4.12 5.10 22.20
CA LYS A 57 3.96 5.90 20.99
C LYS A 57 5.33 6.34 20.49
N VAL A 58 5.43 6.50 19.18
CA VAL A 58 6.57 7.15 18.53
C VAL A 58 6.02 8.19 17.59
N ALA A 59 6.63 9.37 17.58
CA ALA A 59 6.26 10.48 16.72
C ALA A 59 7.50 11.08 16.09
N LEU A 60 7.37 11.48 14.83
CA LEU A 60 8.37 12.23 14.08
C LEU A 60 7.74 13.54 13.63
N ARG A 61 8.39 14.64 14.00
CA ARG A 61 7.94 16.00 13.72
C ARG A 61 8.39 16.47 12.34
N TYR A 62 7.48 17.11 11.61
CA TYR A 62 7.70 17.67 10.29
C TYR A 62 7.33 19.16 10.29
N PRO A 63 8.31 20.07 10.29
CA PRO A 63 8.06 21.49 10.05
C PRO A 63 7.74 21.71 8.58
N LEU A 64 6.62 22.37 8.31
CA LEU A 64 6.16 22.71 6.97
C LEU A 64 6.66 24.11 6.61
N ILE A 65 7.33 24.23 5.46
CA ILE A 65 7.79 25.53 4.94
C ILE A 65 6.60 26.37 4.46
N LYS A 66 5.54 25.69 4.01
CA LYS A 66 4.30 26.29 3.52
C LYS A 66 3.11 25.45 4.01
N PRO A 67 1.99 26.10 4.39
CA PRO A 67 0.75 25.39 4.67
C PRO A 67 0.32 24.48 3.52
N ASP A 68 -0.03 23.24 3.83
CA ASP A 68 -0.45 22.25 2.84
C ASP A 68 -1.40 21.19 3.45
N SER A 69 -2.02 20.40 2.58
CA SER A 69 -2.83 19.25 2.96
C SER A 69 -2.01 17.96 2.92
N ILE A 70 -2.17 17.15 3.95
CA ILE A 70 -1.58 15.82 4.07
C ILE A 70 -2.67 14.80 3.84
N TYR A 71 -2.41 13.82 2.99
CA TYR A 71 -3.41 12.86 2.55
C TYR A 71 -3.01 11.40 2.74
N GLY A 72 -1.85 11.16 3.34
CA GLY A 72 -1.42 9.82 3.67
C GLY A 72 -0.09 9.79 4.40
N ILE A 73 0.29 8.58 4.79
CA ILE A 73 1.58 8.26 5.39
C ILE A 73 2.20 7.14 4.56
N ALA A 74 3.45 7.31 4.17
CA ALA A 74 4.27 6.21 3.68
C ALA A 74 5.17 5.73 4.83
N VAL A 75 5.18 4.42 5.09
CA VAL A 75 5.99 3.80 6.14
C VAL A 75 6.73 2.60 5.58
N TYR A 76 7.99 2.43 5.97
CA TYR A 76 8.78 1.25 5.62
C TYR A 76 8.96 0.34 6.85
N PHE A 77 8.58 -0.93 6.71
CA PHE A 77 8.72 -1.95 7.75
C PHE A 77 9.88 -2.91 7.43
N ASN A 78 10.81 -3.02 8.35
CA ASN A 78 11.89 -3.99 8.27
C ASN A 78 11.43 -5.35 8.79
N ARG A 79 11.84 -6.43 8.11
CA ARG A 79 11.64 -7.79 8.64
C ARG A 79 12.52 -7.98 9.87
N GLY A 80 11.89 -8.23 11.00
CA GLY A 80 12.56 -8.56 12.26
C GLY A 80 12.81 -10.07 12.41
N LYS A 81 13.35 -10.46 13.57
CA LYS A 81 13.46 -11.89 13.97
C LYS A 81 12.09 -12.54 14.20
N GLN A 82 11.11 -11.74 14.63
CA GLN A 82 9.73 -12.14 14.86
C GLN A 82 8.84 -11.51 13.80
N ASP A 83 7.92 -12.30 13.27
CA ASP A 83 6.83 -11.79 12.43
C ASP A 83 5.75 -11.18 13.33
N VAL A 84 5.41 -9.92 13.06
CA VAL A 84 4.41 -9.13 13.79
C VAL A 84 3.31 -8.61 12.87
N SER A 85 3.16 -9.17 11.65
CA SER A 85 2.15 -8.73 10.67
C SER A 85 0.72 -8.77 11.20
N GLU A 86 0.41 -9.77 12.03
CA GLU A 86 -0.94 -9.97 12.60
C GLU A 86 -1.19 -9.16 13.89
N LEU A 87 -0.18 -8.42 14.39
CA LEU A 87 -0.32 -7.64 15.61
C LEU A 87 -0.80 -6.22 15.28
N PRO A 88 -1.94 -5.78 15.85
CA PRO A 88 -2.49 -4.48 15.50
C PRO A 88 -1.72 -3.35 16.18
N PHE A 89 -1.53 -2.27 15.44
CA PHE A 89 -1.11 -0.97 15.96
C PHE A 89 -1.97 0.13 15.33
N SER A 90 -1.79 1.37 15.75
CA SER A 90 -2.42 2.52 15.10
C SER A 90 -1.36 3.42 14.48
N LEU A 91 -1.53 3.78 13.20
CA LEU A 91 -0.85 4.93 12.63
C LEU A 91 -1.51 6.20 13.15
N MET A 92 -0.68 7.17 13.50
CA MET A 92 -1.11 8.35 14.23
C MET A 92 -0.65 9.62 13.51
N VAL A 93 -1.49 10.63 13.58
CA VAL A 93 -1.17 12.00 13.19
C VAL A 93 -1.53 12.92 14.35
N TRP A 94 -0.59 13.75 14.78
CA TRP A 94 -0.83 14.77 15.80
C TRP A 94 -0.53 16.15 15.26
N LYS A 95 -1.30 17.14 15.73
CA LYS A 95 -1.03 18.56 15.46
C LYS A 95 0.09 19.08 16.34
N LYS A 96 0.09 18.65 17.61
CA LYS A 96 0.97 19.16 18.64
C LYS A 96 1.24 18.08 19.70
N ILE A 97 2.48 18.03 20.16
CA ILE A 97 2.94 17.16 21.24
C ILE A 97 3.69 18.02 22.27
N GLU A 98 3.30 17.90 23.54
CA GLU A 98 4.01 18.46 24.69
C GLU A 98 4.40 17.34 25.66
N LEU A 99 5.08 17.66 26.76
CA LEU A 99 5.62 16.66 27.69
C LEU A 99 4.58 15.66 28.21
N THR A 100 3.38 16.14 28.53
CA THR A 100 2.29 15.35 29.12
C THR A 100 0.98 15.38 28.33
N THR A 101 0.91 16.16 27.24
CA THR A 101 -0.30 16.37 26.45
C THR A 101 -0.02 16.18 24.97
N GLU A 102 -1.06 15.83 24.22
CA GLU A 102 -1.00 15.65 22.77
C GLU A 102 -2.34 16.07 22.15
N GLU A 103 -2.30 16.61 20.93
CA GLU A 103 -3.47 16.96 20.12
C GLU A 103 -3.53 16.02 18.92
N GLU A 104 -4.29 14.93 19.05
CA GLU A 104 -4.52 13.93 17.98
C GLU A 104 -5.39 14.52 16.87
N LEU A 105 -4.97 14.32 15.61
CA LEU A 105 -5.74 14.69 14.41
C LEU A 105 -6.34 13.45 13.75
N LEU A 106 -5.61 12.33 13.73
CA LEU A 106 -6.04 11.11 13.07
C LEU A 106 -5.40 9.87 13.69
N ARG A 107 -6.19 8.80 13.74
CA ARG A 107 -5.80 7.46 14.18
C ARG A 107 -6.34 6.44 13.20
N ILE A 108 -5.45 5.64 12.61
CA ILE A 108 -5.80 4.60 11.65
C ILE A 108 -5.29 3.25 12.17
N PRO A 109 -6.18 2.28 12.46
CA PRO A 109 -5.76 0.91 12.74
C PRO A 109 -5.00 0.32 11.56
N ALA A 110 -3.85 -0.30 11.84
CA ALA A 110 -2.94 -0.81 10.82
C ALA A 110 -2.25 -2.12 11.26
N HIS A 111 -1.72 -2.82 10.26
CA HIS A 111 -0.92 -4.03 10.38
C HIS A 111 0.39 -3.85 9.63
N ALA A 112 1.45 -4.53 10.06
CA ALA A 112 2.75 -4.42 9.41
C ALA A 112 2.72 -5.21 8.10
N ILE A 113 3.12 -4.57 7.00
CA ILE A 113 3.15 -5.18 5.66
C ILE A 113 4.60 -5.23 5.18
N TYR A 114 5.05 -6.45 4.88
CA TYR A 114 6.40 -6.71 4.40
C TYR A 114 6.39 -7.00 2.90
N PHE A 115 7.19 -6.25 2.15
CA PHE A 115 7.42 -6.52 0.73
C PHE A 115 8.63 -7.43 0.53
N ASN A 116 8.69 -8.13 -0.62
CA ASN A 116 9.87 -8.87 -1.05
C ASN A 116 10.89 -7.96 -1.78
N GLU A 117 10.46 -6.77 -2.18
CA GLU A 117 11.30 -5.75 -2.80
C GLU A 117 12.05 -4.95 -1.73
N ARG A 118 13.30 -4.58 -2.04
CA ARG A 118 14.13 -3.81 -1.13
C ARG A 118 13.60 -2.38 -0.99
N ASN A 119 13.52 -1.87 0.25
CA ASN A 119 13.19 -0.48 0.59
C ASN A 119 11.83 0.02 0.03
N ARG A 120 10.87 -0.89 -0.17
CA ARG A 120 9.54 -0.52 -0.66
C ARG A 120 8.65 -0.02 0.48
N PHE A 121 8.21 1.23 0.40
CA PHE A 121 7.28 1.82 1.35
C PHE A 121 5.86 1.25 1.19
N TYR A 122 5.18 1.06 2.32
CA TYR A 122 3.75 0.86 2.40
C TYR A 122 3.06 2.22 2.49
N TYR A 123 2.05 2.45 1.63
CA TYR A 123 1.34 3.71 1.52
C TYR A 123 -0.06 3.56 2.14
N VAL A 124 -0.36 4.40 3.13
CA VAL A 124 -1.66 4.49 3.77
C VAL A 124 -2.28 5.83 3.41
N HIS A 125 -3.37 5.79 2.65
CA HIS A 125 -4.15 6.97 2.32
C HIS A 125 -5.17 7.26 3.42
N PHE A 126 -5.37 8.53 3.72
CA PHE A 126 -6.41 8.97 4.64
C PHE A 126 -7.77 8.89 3.94
N ALA A 127 -8.85 8.84 4.73
CA ALA A 127 -10.19 9.00 4.18
C ALA A 127 -10.45 10.45 3.75
N GLU A 128 -9.90 11.40 4.52
CA GLU A 128 -10.00 12.84 4.27
C GLU A 128 -8.64 13.51 4.45
N PRO A 129 -8.32 14.56 3.68
CA PRO A 129 -7.08 15.32 3.85
C PRO A 129 -7.06 16.09 5.17
N ILE A 130 -5.90 16.13 5.80
CA ILE A 130 -5.64 16.94 6.99
C ILE A 130 -4.89 18.20 6.57
N TYR A 131 -5.46 19.37 6.85
CA TYR A 131 -4.78 20.64 6.62
C TYR A 131 -3.80 20.96 7.76
N ALA A 132 -2.57 21.30 7.42
CA ALA A 132 -1.52 21.65 8.36
C ALA A 132 -0.81 22.94 7.93
N GLU A 133 -0.68 23.89 8.87
CA GLU A 133 -0.11 25.22 8.57
C GLU A 133 1.39 25.32 8.84
N ASN A 134 1.83 24.85 10.01
CA ASN A 134 3.18 25.09 10.51
C ASN A 134 3.97 23.79 10.68
N GLU A 135 3.38 22.81 11.36
CA GLU A 135 4.03 21.55 11.66
C GLU A 135 3.00 20.45 11.82
N ILE A 136 3.47 19.23 11.69
CA ILE A 136 2.69 18.04 12.00
C ILE A 136 3.60 16.96 12.56
N TYR A 137 3.00 16.01 13.27
CA TYR A 137 3.69 14.83 13.76
C TYR A 137 3.01 13.61 13.17
N ILE A 138 3.80 12.67 12.68
CA ILE A 138 3.30 11.36 12.26
C ILE A 138 4.04 10.26 13.01
N GLY A 139 3.40 9.12 13.17
CA GLY A 139 4.04 7.99 13.83
C GLY A 139 3.08 6.87 14.11
N TRP A 140 3.29 6.16 15.21
CA TRP A 140 2.42 5.06 15.60
C TRP A 140 2.22 4.97 17.11
N GLU A 141 1.15 4.26 17.49
CA GLU A 141 0.87 3.80 18.84
C GLU A 141 0.69 2.29 18.85
N GLN A 142 1.33 1.62 19.80
CA GLN A 142 1.14 0.20 20.08
C GLN A 142 0.68 0.01 21.52
N ASN A 143 -0.43 -0.73 21.69
CA ASN A 143 -1.01 -1.04 23.00
C ASN A 143 -0.51 -2.38 23.57
N SER A 144 0.24 -3.15 22.78
CA SER A 144 0.82 -4.43 23.17
C SER A 144 2.34 -4.39 23.02
N ILE A 145 3.01 -5.28 23.75
CA ILE A 145 4.47 -5.37 23.77
C ILE A 145 4.90 -6.27 22.60
N PHE A 146 5.37 -5.65 21.53
CA PHE A 146 6.01 -6.33 20.41
C PHE A 146 6.94 -5.37 19.66
N PRO A 147 8.01 -5.86 19.05
CA PRO A 147 8.95 -5.02 18.33
C PRO A 147 8.40 -4.65 16.93
N LEU A 148 7.58 -3.60 16.82
CA LEU A 148 7.19 -3.04 15.52
C LEU A 148 8.41 -2.38 14.86
N ASN A 149 9.04 -3.10 13.95
CA ASN A 149 10.33 -2.71 13.39
C ASN A 149 10.18 -1.78 12.18
N VAL A 150 10.13 -0.48 12.44
CA VAL A 150 10.10 0.57 11.39
C VAL A 150 11.53 0.85 10.93
N GLY A 151 11.74 1.06 9.63
CA GLY A 151 13.07 1.37 9.10
C GLY A 151 13.68 2.63 9.71
N LEU A 152 14.98 2.56 9.97
CA LEU A 152 15.78 3.66 10.47
C LEU A 152 16.97 3.86 9.52
N ASP A 153 17.02 5.03 8.90
CA ASP A 153 18.14 5.50 8.07
C ASP A 153 19.21 6.10 9.00
N LEU A 154 20.40 5.50 9.03
CA LEU A 154 21.51 5.93 9.87
C LEU A 154 22.43 6.95 9.19
N ASN A 155 22.23 7.22 7.90
CA ASN A 155 22.95 8.26 7.16
C ASN A 155 22.45 9.67 7.49
N PHE A 156 21.36 9.79 8.26
CA PHE A 156 20.85 11.06 8.77
C PHE A 156 21.92 11.85 9.55
N LYS A 157 22.09 13.11 9.17
CA LYS A 157 23.05 14.05 9.76
C LYS A 157 22.39 15.39 10.02
N ILE A 158 22.79 16.02 11.13
CA ILE A 158 22.45 17.41 11.47
C ILE A 158 23.75 18.20 11.37
N ASP A 159 23.76 19.27 10.58
CA ASP A 159 24.95 20.09 10.32
C ASP A 159 26.19 19.25 9.95
N GLU A 160 25.97 18.29 9.03
CA GLU A 160 26.97 17.32 8.53
C GLU A 160 27.54 16.34 9.59
N LYS A 161 26.99 16.32 10.80
CA LYS A 161 27.42 15.45 11.90
C LYS A 161 26.36 14.41 12.22
N TYR A 162 26.80 13.22 12.59
CA TYR A 162 25.93 12.22 13.20
C TYR A 162 25.52 12.72 14.58
N ALA A 163 24.24 13.01 14.75
CA ALA A 163 23.67 13.53 15.98
C ALA A 163 22.30 12.88 16.24
N PRO A 164 21.85 12.87 17.51
CA PRO A 164 20.50 12.41 17.83
C PRO A 164 19.45 13.20 17.06
N ASN A 165 18.43 12.50 16.56
CA ASN A 165 17.35 13.14 15.83
C ASN A 165 16.39 13.83 16.80
N THR A 166 16.52 15.15 16.93
CA THR A 166 15.69 15.96 17.84
C THR A 166 14.22 16.04 17.44
N GLU A 167 13.89 15.70 16.21
CA GLU A 167 12.52 15.69 15.69
C GLU A 167 11.79 14.38 16.01
N MET A 168 12.51 13.36 16.48
CA MET A 168 11.96 12.07 16.85
C MET A 168 11.72 12.00 18.36
N GLN A 169 10.48 11.68 18.72
CA GLN A 169 10.02 11.58 20.10
C GLN A 169 9.35 10.23 20.34
N TYR A 170 9.42 9.73 21.56
CA TYR A 170 8.71 8.55 21.99
C TYR A 170 7.98 8.83 23.30
N ASN A 171 6.88 8.12 23.52
CA ASN A 171 6.15 8.13 24.78
C ASN A 171 6.07 6.71 25.30
N VAL A 172 6.73 6.48 26.42
CA VAL A 172 6.54 5.30 27.25
C VAL A 172 6.08 5.79 28.62
N GLN A 173 5.11 5.11 29.23
CA GLN A 173 4.61 5.45 30.57
C GLN A 173 3.96 6.85 30.68
N GLY A 174 3.52 7.44 29.58
CA GLY A 174 2.73 8.68 29.57
C GLY A 174 3.54 9.98 29.43
N LEU A 175 4.87 9.91 29.29
CA LEU A 175 5.73 11.09 29.11
C LEU A 175 6.41 11.07 27.74
N TRP A 176 6.28 12.18 27.01
CA TRP A 176 6.96 12.37 25.73
C TRP A 176 8.42 12.77 25.93
N GLN A 177 9.33 12.06 25.29
CA GLN A 177 10.77 12.27 25.38
C GLN A 177 11.40 12.25 24.00
N THR A 178 12.41 13.07 23.78
CA THR A 178 13.20 13.07 22.54
C THR A 178 14.17 11.89 22.53
N THR A 179 14.28 11.22 21.40
CA THR A 179 15.23 10.11 21.25
C THR A 179 16.68 10.59 21.41
N GLN A 180 17.53 9.72 21.95
CA GLN A 180 18.98 9.92 21.97
C GLN A 180 19.67 9.19 20.80
N LEU A 181 18.89 8.49 19.97
CA LEU A 181 19.41 7.75 18.83
C LEU A 181 19.65 8.67 17.64
N ASN A 182 20.73 8.40 16.93
CA ASN A 182 20.93 8.91 15.58
C ASN A 182 20.05 8.14 14.60
N GLY A 183 19.64 8.84 13.54
CA GLY A 183 18.90 8.25 12.44
C GLY A 183 17.53 8.88 12.20
N ALA A 184 17.01 8.68 11.00
CA ALA A 184 15.68 9.14 10.60
C ALA A 184 14.75 7.94 10.45
N LEU A 185 13.57 7.99 11.10
CA LEU A 185 12.54 6.99 10.84
C LEU A 185 12.06 7.13 9.40
N MET A 186 11.93 6.00 8.72
CA MET A 186 11.39 5.90 7.37
C MET A 186 9.86 5.95 7.40
N MET A 187 9.34 7.09 7.83
CA MET A 187 7.93 7.45 7.85
C MET A 187 7.76 8.83 7.24
N ARG A 188 6.95 8.97 6.21
CA ARG A 188 6.88 10.17 5.39
C ARG A 188 5.42 10.65 5.27
N PRO A 189 5.07 11.89 5.64
CA PRO A 189 3.75 12.43 5.36
C PRO A 189 3.66 12.76 3.86
N ILE A 190 2.58 12.33 3.23
CA ILE A 190 2.32 12.58 1.81
C ILE A 190 1.50 13.86 1.70
N VAL A 191 2.04 14.84 1.00
CA VAL A 191 1.52 16.20 0.88
C VAL A 191 1.17 16.57 -0.56
N GLY A 192 0.37 17.62 -0.70
CA GLY A 192 0.03 18.22 -1.98
C GLY A 192 -1.41 17.96 -2.38
N LYS A 193 -1.68 18.05 -3.68
CA LYS A 193 -3.06 18.00 -4.19
C LYS A 193 -3.70 16.65 -3.86
N TRP A 194 -4.81 16.68 -3.13
CA TRP A 194 -5.65 15.51 -2.90
C TRP A 194 -6.03 14.88 -4.24
N ILE A 195 -5.55 13.67 -4.46
CA ILE A 195 -6.04 12.80 -5.53
C ILE A 195 -6.94 11.82 -4.82
N GLU A 196 -8.24 11.82 -5.14
CA GLU A 196 -9.16 10.81 -4.61
C GLU A 196 -8.54 9.43 -4.84
N PRO A 197 -8.45 8.58 -3.80
CA PRO A 197 -7.84 7.27 -3.94
C PRO A 197 -8.56 6.53 -5.06
N VAL A 198 -7.80 6.16 -6.10
CA VAL A 198 -8.33 5.34 -7.19
C VAL A 198 -8.58 3.96 -6.59
N VAL A 199 -9.80 3.70 -6.14
CA VAL A 199 -10.26 2.40 -5.61
C VAL A 199 -10.43 1.36 -6.73
N GLY A 200 -9.54 1.39 -7.72
CA GLY A 200 -9.41 0.34 -8.72
C GLY A 200 -8.67 -0.84 -8.10
N VAL A 201 -9.37 -1.94 -7.85
CA VAL A 201 -8.72 -3.22 -7.62
C VAL A 201 -7.91 -3.52 -8.89
N ASN A 202 -6.61 -3.75 -8.76
CA ASN A 202 -5.85 -4.37 -9.85
C ASN A 202 -6.48 -5.75 -10.08
N GLU A 203 -7.28 -5.88 -11.14
CA GLU A 203 -7.76 -7.17 -11.61
C GLU A 203 -6.54 -8.04 -11.83
N THR A 204 -6.34 -9.01 -10.95
CA THR A 204 -5.35 -10.05 -11.17
C THR A 204 -5.81 -10.74 -12.44
N ASN A 205 -4.96 -10.77 -13.47
CA ASN A 205 -5.23 -11.41 -14.74
C ASN A 205 -5.27 -12.93 -14.49
N VAL A 206 -6.34 -13.41 -13.87
CA VAL A 206 -6.63 -14.83 -13.70
C VAL A 206 -6.88 -15.34 -15.10
N ALA A 207 -6.17 -16.39 -15.52
CA ALA A 207 -6.42 -17.03 -16.80
C ALA A 207 -7.90 -17.44 -16.86
N GLU A 208 -8.72 -16.65 -17.56
CA GLU A 208 -10.15 -16.93 -17.65
C GLU A 208 -10.39 -18.10 -18.60
N LEU A 209 -11.28 -19.00 -18.18
CA LEU A 209 -11.78 -20.05 -19.07
C LEU A 209 -12.63 -19.39 -20.18
N ASN A 210 -12.06 -19.29 -21.38
CA ASN A 210 -12.75 -18.76 -22.56
C ASN A 210 -13.81 -19.75 -23.07
N VAL A 211 -15.02 -19.64 -22.53
CA VAL A 211 -16.19 -20.41 -22.99
C VAL A 211 -17.31 -19.50 -23.47
N LEU A 212 -17.92 -19.89 -24.59
CA LEU A 212 -19.07 -19.20 -25.17
C LEU A 212 -20.36 -19.90 -24.77
N VAL A 213 -21.31 -19.13 -24.23
CA VAL A 213 -22.59 -19.61 -23.73
C VAL A 213 -23.71 -18.97 -24.54
N TYR A 214 -24.56 -19.77 -25.19
CA TYR A 214 -25.56 -19.27 -26.14
C TYR A 214 -26.75 -20.24 -26.30
N PRO A 215 -27.93 -19.78 -26.75
CA PRO A 215 -28.28 -18.38 -26.93
C PRO A 215 -28.46 -17.66 -25.59
N ASN A 216 -28.30 -16.34 -25.60
CA ASN A 216 -28.65 -15.49 -24.47
C ASN A 216 -29.40 -14.27 -25.06
N PRO A 217 -30.72 -14.13 -24.87
CA PRO A 217 -31.59 -14.96 -24.02
C PRO A 217 -31.79 -16.42 -24.50
N ALA A 218 -31.93 -17.35 -23.54
CA ALA A 218 -32.23 -18.75 -23.78
C ALA A 218 -33.70 -19.06 -23.52
N ASN A 219 -34.29 -19.96 -24.32
CA ASN A 219 -35.67 -20.42 -24.11
C ASN A 219 -35.68 -21.80 -23.45
N ASN A 220 -35.35 -22.86 -24.20
CA ASN A 220 -35.38 -24.24 -23.69
C ASN A 220 -34.00 -24.84 -23.41
N TYR A 221 -32.98 -24.44 -24.17
CA TYR A 221 -31.65 -25.02 -24.06
C TYR A 221 -30.58 -23.93 -24.06
N LEU A 222 -29.55 -24.18 -23.27
CA LEU A 222 -28.32 -23.39 -23.24
C LEU A 222 -27.15 -24.27 -23.71
N ASN A 223 -26.43 -23.82 -24.73
CA ASN A 223 -25.27 -24.49 -25.28
C ASN A 223 -23.99 -23.81 -24.79
N ILE A 224 -22.97 -24.62 -24.52
CA ILE A 224 -21.65 -24.18 -24.07
C ILE A 224 -20.60 -24.70 -25.03
N LYS A 225 -19.96 -23.78 -25.77
CA LYS A 225 -18.83 -24.12 -26.66
C LYS A 225 -17.54 -24.12 -25.85
N ALA A 226 -17.00 -25.31 -25.65
CA ALA A 226 -15.74 -25.57 -24.97
C ALA A 226 -15.03 -26.76 -25.61
N GLU A 227 -13.71 -26.84 -25.45
CA GLU A 227 -12.90 -27.97 -25.95
C GLU A 227 -13.01 -29.17 -25.00
N ASN A 228 -12.82 -28.95 -23.70
CA ASN A 228 -12.76 -29.98 -22.66
C ASN A 228 -14.13 -30.37 -22.08
N PRO A 229 -14.22 -31.53 -21.39
CA PRO A 229 -15.32 -31.85 -20.49
C PRO A 229 -15.51 -30.78 -19.41
N LEU A 230 -16.75 -30.35 -19.19
CA LEU A 230 -17.09 -29.30 -18.24
C LEU A 230 -18.00 -29.83 -17.12
N GLU A 231 -17.83 -29.25 -15.94
CA GLU A 231 -18.80 -29.30 -14.86
C GLU A 231 -19.55 -27.97 -14.83
N ILE A 232 -20.88 -28.02 -14.88
CA ILE A 232 -21.71 -26.84 -15.04
C ILE A 232 -22.79 -26.81 -13.96
N GLU A 233 -22.88 -25.66 -13.30
CA GLU A 233 -23.85 -25.39 -12.25
C GLU A 233 -24.65 -24.13 -12.60
N VAL A 234 -25.98 -24.19 -12.48
CA VAL A 234 -26.87 -23.03 -12.71
C VAL A 234 -27.45 -22.58 -11.37
N TYR A 235 -27.39 -21.28 -11.11
CA TYR A 235 -27.85 -20.64 -9.89
C TYR A 235 -28.91 -19.58 -10.20
N ASP A 236 -29.87 -19.42 -9.29
CA ASP A 236 -30.74 -18.25 -9.29
C ASP A 236 -30.05 -17.02 -8.68
N VAL A 237 -30.74 -15.88 -8.70
CA VAL A 237 -30.26 -14.60 -8.18
C VAL A 237 -30.03 -14.60 -6.66
N SER A 238 -30.60 -15.55 -5.91
CA SER A 238 -30.33 -15.71 -4.48
C SER A 238 -29.16 -16.65 -4.18
N GLY A 239 -28.50 -17.17 -5.23
CA GLY A 239 -27.36 -18.07 -5.10
C GLY A 239 -27.74 -19.52 -4.81
N ARG A 240 -29.03 -19.89 -4.94
CA ARG A 240 -29.46 -21.28 -4.81
C ARG A 240 -29.16 -22.03 -6.10
N LYS A 241 -28.51 -23.18 -5.95
CA LYS A 241 -28.20 -24.09 -7.06
C LYS A 241 -29.48 -24.77 -7.55
N LEU A 242 -29.76 -24.64 -8.84
CA LEU A 242 -30.95 -25.20 -9.49
C LEU A 242 -30.63 -26.41 -10.35
N ILE A 243 -29.52 -26.36 -11.09
CA ILE A 243 -29.08 -27.43 -12.00
C ILE A 243 -27.59 -27.69 -11.75
N ALA A 244 -27.20 -28.96 -11.77
CA ALA A 244 -25.81 -29.40 -11.77
C ALA A 244 -25.67 -30.54 -12.77
N VAL A 245 -24.78 -30.39 -13.74
CA VAL A 245 -24.54 -31.37 -14.79
C VAL A 245 -23.04 -31.50 -15.04
N GLU A 246 -22.61 -32.72 -15.34
CA GLU A 246 -21.22 -33.02 -15.66
C GLU A 246 -21.09 -33.54 -17.08
N ASN A 247 -19.95 -33.25 -17.71
CA ASN A 247 -19.55 -33.78 -19.01
C ASN A 247 -20.59 -33.56 -20.13
N THR A 248 -21.31 -32.44 -20.07
CA THR A 248 -22.26 -32.02 -21.09
C THR A 248 -21.90 -30.64 -21.64
N LYS A 249 -22.31 -30.37 -22.86
CA LYS A 249 -22.17 -29.06 -23.55
C LYS A 249 -23.53 -28.41 -23.82
N GLN A 250 -24.61 -29.04 -23.36
CA GLN A 250 -25.97 -28.52 -23.47
C GLN A 250 -26.71 -28.74 -22.16
N ILE A 251 -27.47 -27.74 -21.74
CA ILE A 251 -28.25 -27.74 -20.50
C ILE A 251 -29.70 -27.49 -20.87
N ASP A 252 -30.59 -28.34 -20.36
CA ASP A 252 -32.03 -28.12 -20.43
C ASP A 252 -32.43 -27.08 -19.37
N VAL A 253 -32.92 -25.94 -19.83
CA VAL A 253 -33.42 -24.85 -18.99
C VAL A 253 -34.92 -24.63 -19.19
N SER A 254 -35.62 -25.59 -19.81
CA SER A 254 -37.07 -25.53 -20.08
C SER A 254 -37.90 -25.34 -18.81
N ILE A 255 -37.47 -25.97 -17.71
CA ILE A 255 -38.14 -25.92 -16.40
C ILE A 255 -37.90 -24.61 -15.63
N LEU A 256 -36.95 -23.77 -16.06
CA LEU A 256 -36.60 -22.54 -15.36
C LEU A 256 -37.54 -21.40 -15.80
N PRO A 257 -38.14 -20.65 -14.87
CA PRO A 257 -38.93 -19.46 -15.18
C PRO A 257 -38.11 -18.34 -15.84
N ASP A 258 -38.78 -17.37 -16.44
CA ASP A 258 -38.16 -16.17 -16.99
C ASP A 258 -37.39 -15.40 -15.91
N GLY A 259 -36.16 -15.00 -16.24
CA GLY A 259 -35.32 -14.27 -15.30
C GLY A 259 -33.82 -14.34 -15.59
N PHE A 260 -33.04 -13.84 -14.64
CA PHE A 260 -31.58 -13.87 -14.68
C PHE A 260 -31.04 -15.06 -13.89
N TYR A 261 -30.02 -15.70 -14.46
CA TYR A 261 -29.35 -16.84 -13.86
C TYR A 261 -27.83 -16.71 -14.01
N PHE A 262 -27.10 -17.36 -13.11
CA PHE A 262 -25.65 -17.48 -13.18
C PHE A 262 -25.27 -18.90 -13.53
N VAL A 263 -24.46 -19.06 -14.58
CA VAL A 263 -23.93 -20.34 -15.03
C VAL A 263 -22.46 -20.38 -14.68
N LYS A 264 -22.12 -21.22 -13.70
CA LYS A 264 -20.74 -21.48 -13.29
C LYS A 264 -20.24 -22.68 -14.09
N ILE A 265 -19.09 -22.52 -14.72
CA ILE A 265 -18.49 -23.50 -15.62
C ILE A 265 -17.08 -23.77 -15.11
N LEU A 266 -16.78 -25.03 -14.84
CA LEU A 266 -15.48 -25.51 -14.39
C LEU A 266 -14.92 -26.48 -15.43
N ASP A 267 -13.69 -26.21 -15.89
CA ASP A 267 -12.92 -27.15 -16.70
C ASP A 267 -12.10 -28.05 -15.77
N ARG A 268 -12.44 -29.34 -15.71
CA ARG A 268 -11.76 -30.31 -14.84
C ARG A 268 -10.31 -30.58 -15.21
N LYS A 269 -9.88 -30.26 -16.44
CA LYS A 269 -8.50 -30.49 -16.88
C LYS A 269 -7.57 -29.37 -16.46
N THR A 270 -8.05 -28.14 -16.56
CA THR A 270 -7.25 -26.93 -16.25
C THR A 270 -7.52 -26.40 -14.84
N ASN A 271 -8.57 -26.88 -14.17
CA ASN A 271 -9.13 -26.32 -12.94
C ASN A 271 -9.50 -24.83 -13.04
N LEU A 272 -9.66 -24.32 -14.27
CA LEU A 272 -10.13 -22.95 -14.50
C LEU A 272 -11.65 -22.93 -14.43
N GLN A 273 -12.17 -21.85 -13.84
CA GLN A 273 -13.60 -21.61 -13.74
C GLN A 273 -13.97 -20.24 -14.28
N THR A 274 -15.20 -20.12 -14.79
CA THR A 274 -15.81 -18.83 -15.13
C THR A 274 -17.28 -18.85 -14.73
N ILE A 275 -17.83 -17.66 -14.47
CA ILE A 275 -19.27 -17.47 -14.27
C ILE A 275 -19.79 -16.61 -15.43
N LYS A 276 -20.90 -17.01 -16.04
CA LYS A 276 -21.60 -16.24 -17.07
C LYS A 276 -23.01 -15.92 -16.61
N LYS A 277 -23.42 -14.66 -16.75
CA LYS A 277 -24.81 -14.24 -16.55
C LYS A 277 -25.60 -14.57 -17.82
N VAL A 278 -26.73 -15.26 -17.67
CA VAL A 278 -27.65 -15.59 -18.77
C VAL A 278 -29.06 -15.13 -18.44
N ILE A 279 -29.82 -14.82 -19.49
CA ILE A 279 -31.22 -14.44 -19.43
C ILE A 279 -32.02 -15.62 -19.95
N ILE A 280 -33.02 -16.08 -19.21
CA ILE A 280 -34.00 -17.05 -19.69
C ILE A 280 -35.28 -16.31 -20.01
N GLN A 281 -35.79 -16.52 -21.22
CA GLN A 281 -37.03 -15.91 -21.71
C GLN A 281 -37.80 -16.96 -22.53
N LYS A 282 -38.98 -17.35 -22.03
CA LYS A 282 -39.94 -18.20 -22.74
C LYS A 282 -40.65 -17.35 -23.77
N ASN A 283 -40.66 -17.83 -25.01
CA ASN A 283 -41.58 -17.30 -26.01
C ASN A 283 -42.96 -17.90 -25.69
N GLU A 284 -43.92 -17.03 -25.37
CA GLU A 284 -45.35 -17.36 -25.43
C GLU A 284 -45.76 -17.80 -26.84
#